data_AF-A0AA96XG51-F1
#
_entry.id   AF-A0AA96XG51-F1
#
_cell.length_a   1.000
_cell.length_b   1.000
_cell.length_c   1.000
_cell.angle_alpha   90.00
_cell.angle_beta   90.00
_cell.angle_gamma   90.00
#
_symmetry.space_group_name_H-M   'P 1'
#
loop_
_entity.id
_entity.type
_entity.pdbx_description
1 polymer ?
#
loop_
_entity_poly.entity_id
_entity_poly.type
_entity_poly.pdbx_seq_one_letter_code
_entity_poly.pdbx_strand_id
1 'polypeptide(L)'
;MDVWLEGKKVRLNPARALGKGGEADVFDLGDGRALKVFKPPEHPDYTGLPAEQAAARVRLDEHQRKLRVFPAGLPGRVVVPQALATDKKAREVLGYAMRKLDDVEPLRRFGEPSFRRAGAASGRVVDLLRELHRTLDAVHASGVVVGDFNDLNVLVAGTSEAYLIDADSFQFGGFLCPVFTERFLDPLRLGSTGTQGLVPSRPASIESDWYAYAVAVMQSLLCVGPHGGVYKPRSAAARTTPAGRVLQRITVFHPEVQYPKPALPLATLPDDVLHHLHRVFVEDLRGVFPYPLLEGLRFTPCASCGVEHARAACPTCQPHATAAATPVTSVRGQVTATRLFSTRGVLVHASNEAGILRWLYHAEGAYRREDGRVVLRGALDPSLRWALQGDVTLVGRGGEVAVLAPGRPPDRVGVDAPEGQSAYATNARHRYWAVGGGLWRDGAYGPERVGAVLEGQTRLFVGPRFGLGFHRAGGLRGAFVFDAERLGLKDGLSLPWPTGKLVDVDCVFDGPSAWLFLVEEASGRTLHHCVVVGHDGAVRASAVAEAGDGSWLGSAPRGRCAAGDALFCATDTGLTRVELRQGRLEAVREFPDAEPFVDAGCSLFLVRQGLAVVGRQDITVLRMN
;
A
#
# COMPACT_ATOMS: atom_id res chain seq x y z
N MET A 1 -10.53 26.47 12.52
CA MET A 1 -11.24 26.94 11.31
C MET A 1 -12.68 26.53 11.43
N ASP A 2 -13.60 27.50 11.37
CA ASP A 2 -15.03 27.21 11.36
C ASP A 2 -15.48 27.04 9.91
N VAL A 3 -16.15 25.94 9.60
CA VAL A 3 -16.66 25.64 8.26
C VAL A 3 -18.19 25.69 8.31
N TRP A 4 -18.80 26.32 7.30
CA TRP A 4 -20.25 26.37 7.13
C TRP A 4 -20.67 25.56 5.91
N LEU A 5 -21.66 24.69 6.08
CA LEU A 5 -22.23 23.87 5.02
C LEU A 5 -23.73 24.11 5.03
N GLU A 6 -24.30 24.55 3.90
CA GLU A 6 -25.75 24.79 3.76
C GLU A 6 -26.31 25.72 4.87
N GLY A 7 -25.52 26.72 5.27
CA GLY A 7 -25.88 27.67 6.33
C GLY A 7 -25.75 27.14 7.76
N LYS A 8 -25.23 25.92 7.97
CA LYS A 8 -25.01 25.31 9.30
C LYS A 8 -23.53 25.16 9.64
N LYS A 9 -23.17 25.38 10.91
CA LYS A 9 -21.78 25.30 11.38
C LYS A 9 -21.42 23.84 11.47
N VAL A 10 -20.33 23.45 10.82
CA VAL A 10 -19.75 22.13 10.94
C VAL A 10 -18.49 22.23 11.80
N ARG A 11 -18.43 21.44 12.87
CA ARG A 11 -17.24 21.31 13.71
C ARG A 11 -16.41 20.14 13.21
N LEU A 12 -15.18 20.42 12.76
CA LEU A 12 -14.24 19.38 12.35
C LEU A 12 -13.81 18.56 13.58
N ASN A 13 -14.05 17.25 13.53
CA ASN A 13 -13.67 16.32 14.58
C ASN A 13 -12.57 15.37 14.05
N PRO A 14 -11.33 15.43 14.58
CA PRO A 14 -10.25 14.54 14.16
C PRO A 14 -10.56 13.04 14.31
N ALA A 15 -11.40 12.65 15.29
CA ALA A 15 -11.82 11.25 15.44
C ALA A 15 -12.66 10.75 14.25
N ARG A 16 -13.28 11.68 13.50
CA ARG A 16 -14.05 11.41 12.28
C ARG A 16 -13.26 11.68 11.00
N ALA A 17 -11.93 11.81 11.08
CA ALA A 17 -11.12 11.91 9.88
C ALA A 17 -11.16 10.58 9.12
N LEU A 18 -11.53 10.64 7.84
CA LEU A 18 -11.54 9.49 6.92
C LEU A 18 -10.21 9.36 6.17
N GLY A 19 -9.52 10.46 5.97
CA GLY A 19 -8.23 10.46 5.28
C GLY A 19 -7.57 11.83 5.29
N LYS A 20 -6.24 11.80 5.14
CA LYS A 20 -5.38 12.98 5.05
C LYS A 20 -4.61 12.96 3.73
N GLY A 21 -4.92 13.91 2.84
CA GLY A 21 -4.21 14.10 1.56
C GLY A 21 -3.16 15.20 1.64
N GLY A 22 -2.42 15.43 0.55
CA GLY A 22 -1.48 16.56 0.46
C GLY A 22 -2.19 17.93 0.47
N GLU A 23 -3.42 17.99 -0.04
CA GLU A 23 -4.13 19.26 -0.32
C GLU A 23 -5.35 19.53 0.55
N ALA A 24 -5.89 18.48 1.17
CA ALA A 24 -7.14 18.52 1.92
C ALA A 24 -7.19 17.42 2.99
N ASP A 25 -8.05 17.64 3.98
CA ASP A 25 -8.45 16.64 4.96
C ASP A 25 -9.92 16.26 4.71
N VAL A 26 -10.26 14.98 4.87
CA VAL A 26 -11.61 14.47 4.64
C VAL A 26 -12.22 13.98 5.96
N PHE A 27 -13.42 14.46 6.28
CA PHE A 27 -14.12 14.15 7.52
C PHE A 27 -15.49 13.51 7.25
N ASP A 28 -15.89 12.56 8.08
CA ASP A 28 -17.24 12.01 8.08
C ASP A 28 -18.23 12.99 8.75
N LEU A 29 -19.29 13.37 8.03
CA LEU A 29 -20.36 14.21 8.57
C LEU A 29 -21.37 13.39 9.40
N GLY A 30 -21.41 12.06 9.24
CA GLY A 30 -22.34 11.16 9.93
C GLY A 30 -23.74 11.14 9.35
N ASP A 31 -23.96 11.77 8.20
CA ASP A 31 -25.23 11.81 7.46
C ASP A 31 -25.12 11.14 6.08
N GLY A 32 -24.11 10.29 5.88
CA GLY A 32 -23.80 9.65 4.60
C GLY A 32 -22.95 10.51 3.66
N ARG A 33 -22.57 11.72 4.07
CA ARG A 33 -21.64 12.59 3.32
C ARG A 33 -20.28 12.68 3.99
N ALA A 34 -19.27 12.92 3.17
CA ALA A 34 -17.92 13.28 3.61
C ALA A 34 -17.67 14.75 3.28
N LEU A 35 -16.98 15.46 4.16
CA LEU A 35 -16.55 16.85 3.99
C LEU A 35 -15.07 16.88 3.66
N LYS A 36 -14.71 17.30 2.45
CA LYS A 36 -13.34 17.64 2.07
C LYS A 36 -13.07 19.10 2.43
N VAL A 37 -12.07 19.36 3.27
CA VAL A 37 -11.64 20.71 3.69
C VAL A 37 -10.24 20.96 3.16
N PHE A 38 -10.06 22.04 2.39
CA PHE A 38 -8.76 22.36 1.82
C PHE A 38 -7.79 22.90 2.87
N LYS A 39 -6.52 22.52 2.73
CA LYS A 39 -5.45 22.99 3.61
C LYS A 39 -5.06 24.42 3.23
N PRO A 40 -5.13 25.39 4.18
CA PRO A 40 -4.62 26.72 3.92
C PRO A 40 -3.07 26.71 3.88
N PRO A 41 -2.42 27.74 3.32
CA PRO A 41 -0.96 27.86 3.31
C PRO A 41 -0.31 27.77 4.71
N GLU A 42 -1.06 28.13 5.75
CA GLU A 42 -0.62 28.10 7.14
C GLU A 42 -0.81 26.72 7.80
N HIS A 43 -1.25 25.70 7.05
CA HIS A 43 -1.44 24.35 7.57
C HIS A 43 -0.12 23.75 8.08
N PRO A 44 -0.12 22.98 9.20
CA PRO A 44 1.11 22.38 9.75
C PRO A 44 1.90 21.51 8.78
N ASP A 45 1.25 20.88 7.81
CA ASP A 45 1.93 20.06 6.80
C ASP A 45 2.76 20.88 5.80
N TYR A 46 2.49 22.18 5.66
CA TYR A 46 3.25 23.09 4.77
C TYR A 46 4.29 23.91 5.53
N THR A 47 4.47 23.67 6.83
CA THR A 47 5.42 24.42 7.66
C THR A 47 6.85 24.22 7.15
N GLY A 48 7.52 25.32 6.80
CA GLY A 48 8.88 25.28 6.23
C GLY A 48 8.94 24.97 4.73
N LEU A 49 7.79 24.89 4.04
CA LEU A 49 7.70 24.54 2.62
C LEU A 49 7.10 25.70 1.79
N PRO A 50 7.85 26.78 1.51
CA PRO A 50 7.30 27.99 0.86
C PRO A 50 6.71 27.74 -0.53
N ALA A 51 7.24 26.76 -1.28
CA ALA A 51 6.69 26.37 -2.58
C ALA A 51 5.29 25.75 -2.45
N GLU A 52 5.08 24.86 -1.48
CA GLU A 52 3.78 24.24 -1.20
C GLU A 52 2.78 25.28 -0.68
N GLN A 53 3.24 26.23 0.13
CA GLN A 53 2.42 27.35 0.59
C GLN A 53 1.95 28.23 -0.57
N ALA A 54 2.84 28.52 -1.53
CA ALA A 54 2.49 29.28 -2.73
C ALA A 54 1.53 28.49 -3.65
N ALA A 55 1.78 27.20 -3.85
CA ALA A 55 0.90 26.32 -4.62
C ALA A 55 -0.51 26.25 -4.02
N ALA A 56 -0.61 26.15 -2.68
CA ALA A 56 -1.88 26.19 -1.98
C ALA A 56 -2.64 27.51 -2.23
N ARG A 57 -1.97 28.67 -2.24
CA ARG A 57 -2.61 29.98 -2.53
C ARG A 57 -3.22 30.00 -3.94
N VAL A 58 -2.46 29.54 -4.94
CA VAL A 58 -2.93 29.51 -6.34
C VAL A 58 -4.12 28.57 -6.50
N ARG A 59 -4.02 27.35 -5.96
CA ARG A 59 -5.09 26.35 -6.02
C ARG A 59 -6.37 26.84 -5.33
N LEU A 60 -6.26 27.43 -4.15
CA LEU A 60 -7.40 27.95 -3.41
C LEU A 60 -8.10 29.12 -4.13
N ASP A 61 -7.36 29.98 -4.82
CA ASP A 61 -7.93 31.04 -5.66
C ASP A 61 -8.71 30.46 -6.85
N GLU A 62 -8.16 29.46 -7.54
CA GLU A 62 -8.88 28.79 -8.63
C GLU A 62 -10.16 28.10 -8.13
N HIS A 63 -10.11 27.44 -6.98
CA HIS A 63 -11.27 26.77 -6.37
C HIS A 63 -12.46 27.71 -6.14
N GLN A 64 -12.21 29.02 -5.90
CA GLN A 64 -13.28 30.01 -5.74
C GLN A 64 -14.16 30.14 -7.00
N ARG A 65 -13.56 29.93 -8.17
CA ARG A 65 -14.24 30.02 -9.48
C ARG A 65 -14.67 28.63 -9.95
N LYS A 66 -13.77 27.65 -9.94
CA LYS A 66 -13.97 26.30 -10.50
C LYS A 66 -15.13 25.55 -9.87
N LEU A 67 -15.19 25.50 -8.54
CA LEU A 67 -16.18 24.68 -7.82
C LEU A 67 -17.61 25.21 -7.95
N ARG A 68 -17.79 26.50 -8.26
CA ARG A 68 -19.11 27.11 -8.44
C ARG A 68 -19.75 26.77 -9.79
N VAL A 69 -18.93 26.33 -10.75
CA VAL A 69 -19.35 25.97 -12.11
C VAL A 69 -19.01 24.52 -12.42
N PHE A 70 -18.89 23.68 -11.38
CA PHE A 70 -18.57 22.27 -11.53
C PHE A 70 -19.64 21.56 -12.39
N PRO A 71 -19.25 20.71 -13.36
CA PRO A 71 -20.20 20.07 -14.27
C PRO A 71 -21.25 19.23 -13.55
N ALA A 72 -22.51 19.38 -13.96
CA ALA A 72 -23.60 18.50 -13.55
C ALA A 72 -23.73 17.31 -14.50
N GLY A 73 -24.33 16.21 -14.04
CA GLY A 73 -24.65 15.06 -14.89
C GLY A 73 -23.50 14.10 -15.19
N LEU A 74 -22.38 14.19 -14.46
CA LEU A 74 -21.32 13.17 -14.52
C LEU A 74 -21.85 11.78 -14.12
N PRO A 75 -21.22 10.69 -14.60
CA PRO A 75 -21.62 9.34 -14.26
C PRO A 75 -21.70 9.11 -12.75
N GLY A 76 -22.66 8.30 -12.28
CA GLY A 76 -22.88 8.06 -10.84
C GLY A 76 -21.72 7.38 -10.10
N ARG A 77 -20.71 6.93 -10.84
CA ARG A 77 -19.45 6.33 -10.35
C ARG A 77 -18.34 7.37 -10.22
N VAL A 78 -18.65 8.66 -10.37
CA VAL A 78 -17.78 9.78 -10.01
C VAL A 78 -18.30 10.42 -8.73
N VAL A 79 -17.45 10.52 -7.72
CA VAL A 79 -17.78 11.24 -6.48
C VAL A 79 -17.57 12.73 -6.70
N VAL A 80 -18.66 13.44 -6.95
CA VAL A 80 -18.67 14.87 -7.25
C VAL A 80 -18.97 15.75 -6.03
N PRO A 81 -18.55 17.04 -6.04
CA PRO A 81 -19.03 18.02 -5.08
C PRO A 81 -20.56 18.14 -5.11
N GLN A 82 -21.22 18.00 -3.96
CA GLN A 82 -22.67 18.12 -3.81
C GLN A 82 -23.09 19.44 -3.15
N ALA A 83 -22.29 19.95 -2.22
CA ALA A 83 -22.54 21.21 -1.55
C ALA A 83 -21.21 21.90 -1.19
N LEU A 84 -21.11 23.20 -1.39
CA LEU A 84 -19.89 23.95 -1.05
C LEU A 84 -19.82 24.20 0.44
N ALA A 85 -18.63 24.00 1.00
CA ALA A 85 -18.31 24.37 2.37
C ALA A 85 -17.60 25.72 2.36
N THR A 86 -18.11 26.68 3.12
CA THR A 86 -17.68 28.08 3.04
C THR A 86 -17.31 28.67 4.39
N ASP A 87 -16.80 29.90 4.37
CA ASP A 87 -16.76 30.76 5.54
C ASP A 87 -18.19 31.17 5.99
N LYS A 88 -18.29 31.84 7.14
CA LYS A 88 -19.58 32.28 7.70
C LYS A 88 -20.36 33.22 6.77
N LYS A 89 -19.66 34.01 5.94
CA LYS A 89 -20.28 34.97 5.02
C LYS A 89 -20.60 34.37 3.65
N ALA A 90 -20.37 33.07 3.44
CA ALA A 90 -20.54 32.36 2.17
C ALA A 90 -19.74 32.96 0.99
N ARG A 91 -18.65 33.68 1.29
CA ARG A 91 -17.78 34.34 0.30
C ARG A 91 -16.70 33.38 -0.18
N GLU A 92 -16.00 32.77 0.76
CA GLU A 92 -14.85 31.92 0.47
C GLU A 92 -15.26 30.45 0.50
N VAL A 93 -14.90 29.71 -0.55
CA VAL A 93 -15.02 28.26 -0.62
C VAL A 93 -13.81 27.65 0.09
N LEU A 94 -14.08 26.91 1.15
CA LEU A 94 -13.11 26.27 2.03
C LEU A 94 -13.01 24.76 1.79
N GLY A 95 -13.95 24.22 1.01
CA GLY A 95 -14.11 22.80 0.80
C GLY A 95 -15.45 22.48 0.15
N TYR A 96 -15.83 21.22 0.18
CA TYR A 96 -17.14 20.76 -0.27
C TYR A 96 -17.53 19.45 0.41
N ALA A 97 -18.84 19.23 0.54
CA ALA A 97 -19.41 17.95 0.90
C ALA A 97 -19.68 17.12 -0.35
N MET A 98 -19.48 15.81 -0.22
CA MET A 98 -19.68 14.81 -1.27
C MET A 98 -20.25 13.54 -0.65
N ARG A 99 -20.75 12.62 -1.49
CA ARG A 99 -21.15 11.29 -1.03
C ARG A 99 -19.98 10.59 -0.33
N LYS A 100 -20.22 10.02 0.84
CA LYS A 100 -19.27 9.11 1.49
C LYS A 100 -19.38 7.71 0.86
N LEU A 101 -18.24 7.07 0.67
CA LEU A 101 -18.18 5.64 0.35
C LEU A 101 -17.66 4.91 1.58
N ASP A 102 -18.36 3.85 1.99
CA ASP A 102 -18.01 2.98 3.11
C ASP A 102 -17.38 1.68 2.60
N ASP A 103 -16.58 1.03 3.44
CA ASP A 103 -15.95 -0.27 3.17
C ASP A 103 -15.23 -0.34 1.81
N VAL A 104 -14.42 0.69 1.56
CA VAL A 104 -13.69 0.88 0.30
C VAL A 104 -12.23 0.47 0.38
N GLU A 105 -11.72 -0.07 -0.71
CA GLU A 105 -10.29 -0.35 -0.92
C GLU A 105 -9.77 0.48 -2.10
N PRO A 106 -8.65 1.21 -1.97
CA PRO A 106 -8.03 1.86 -3.12
C PRO A 106 -7.62 0.83 -4.18
N LEU A 107 -7.76 1.17 -5.47
CA LEU A 107 -7.35 0.28 -6.57
C LEU A 107 -5.87 -0.14 -6.45
N ARG A 108 -5.03 0.74 -5.89
CA ARG A 108 -3.61 0.45 -5.59
C ARG A 108 -3.39 -0.89 -4.89
N ARG A 109 -4.29 -1.27 -3.97
CA ARG A 109 -4.21 -2.55 -3.23
C ARG A 109 -4.26 -3.74 -4.18
N PHE A 110 -5.00 -3.66 -5.28
CA PHE A 110 -5.09 -4.72 -6.29
C PHE A 110 -3.80 -4.86 -7.13
N GLY A 111 -2.92 -3.86 -7.11
CA GLY A 111 -1.56 -3.97 -7.63
C GLY A 111 -0.55 -4.61 -6.67
N GLU A 112 -0.94 -4.93 -5.43
CA GLU A 112 -0.03 -5.49 -4.42
C GLU A 112 -0.03 -7.03 -4.43
N PRO A 113 1.13 -7.69 -4.60
CA PRO A 113 1.20 -9.15 -4.58
C PRO A 113 0.64 -9.79 -3.30
N SER A 114 0.81 -9.13 -2.14
CA SER A 114 0.28 -9.60 -0.85
C SER A 114 -1.25 -9.59 -0.81
N PHE A 115 -1.89 -8.55 -1.32
CA PHE A 115 -3.36 -8.44 -1.38
C PHE A 115 -3.96 -9.42 -2.40
N ARG A 116 -3.32 -9.58 -3.55
CA ARG A 116 -3.68 -10.60 -4.55
C ARG A 116 -3.57 -12.02 -3.97
N ARG A 117 -2.49 -12.31 -3.24
CA ARG A 117 -2.30 -13.59 -2.50
C ARG A 117 -3.40 -13.82 -1.46
N ALA A 118 -3.92 -12.76 -0.85
CA ALA A 118 -4.92 -12.85 0.21
C ALA A 118 -6.37 -12.96 -0.29
N GLY A 119 -6.62 -13.06 -1.61
CA GLY A 119 -7.95 -13.37 -2.16
C GLY A 119 -8.51 -12.36 -3.17
N ALA A 120 -7.78 -11.29 -3.51
CA ALA A 120 -8.19 -10.38 -4.56
C ALA A 120 -7.94 -11.01 -5.95
N ALA A 121 -8.84 -11.88 -6.40
CA ALA A 121 -8.69 -12.68 -7.63
C ALA A 121 -8.62 -11.82 -8.91
N SER A 122 -7.88 -12.29 -9.92
CA SER A 122 -7.77 -11.60 -11.23
C SER A 122 -9.13 -11.35 -11.90
N GLY A 123 -10.09 -12.28 -11.77
CA GLY A 123 -11.42 -12.10 -12.36
C GLY A 123 -12.13 -10.85 -11.84
N ARG A 124 -12.05 -10.60 -10.52
CA ARG A 124 -12.58 -9.40 -9.88
C ARG A 124 -11.88 -8.14 -10.42
N VAL A 125 -10.57 -8.20 -10.63
CA VAL A 125 -9.80 -7.09 -11.22
C VAL A 125 -10.30 -6.75 -12.63
N VAL A 126 -10.56 -7.77 -13.46
CA VAL A 126 -11.11 -7.57 -14.81
C VAL A 126 -12.47 -6.87 -14.75
N ASP A 127 -13.37 -7.28 -13.85
CA ASP A 127 -14.68 -6.65 -13.70
C ASP A 127 -14.56 -5.16 -13.30
N LEU A 128 -13.65 -4.85 -12.37
CA LEU A 128 -13.37 -3.47 -11.96
C LEU A 128 -12.82 -2.64 -13.12
N LEU A 129 -11.87 -3.19 -13.90
CA LEU A 129 -11.32 -2.50 -15.06
C LEU A 129 -12.38 -2.25 -16.14
N ARG A 130 -13.29 -3.20 -16.39
CA ARG A 130 -14.40 -3.03 -17.34
C ARG A 130 -15.40 -1.95 -16.90
N GLU A 131 -15.65 -1.84 -15.60
CA GLU A 131 -16.48 -0.78 -15.04
C GLU A 131 -15.78 0.59 -15.22
N LEU A 132 -14.51 0.70 -14.80
CA LEU A 132 -13.73 1.92 -14.92
C LEU A 132 -13.61 2.40 -16.37
N HIS A 133 -13.48 1.47 -17.32
CA HIS A 133 -13.45 1.78 -18.75
C HIS A 133 -14.70 2.56 -19.17
N ARG A 134 -15.89 2.03 -18.83
CA ARG A 134 -17.18 2.66 -19.17
C ARG A 134 -17.37 3.99 -18.44
N THR A 135 -16.94 4.06 -17.18
CA THR A 135 -17.02 5.31 -16.39
C THR A 135 -16.11 6.38 -17.00
N LEU A 136 -14.88 6.03 -17.41
CA LEU A 136 -13.95 6.97 -18.03
C LEU A 136 -14.48 7.48 -19.38
N ASP A 137 -14.99 6.58 -20.23
CA ASP A 137 -15.63 6.94 -21.50
C ASP A 137 -16.81 7.91 -21.30
N ALA A 138 -17.67 7.66 -20.30
CA ALA A 138 -18.81 8.51 -20.00
C ALA A 138 -18.41 9.88 -19.38
N VAL A 139 -17.29 9.94 -18.65
CA VAL A 139 -16.69 11.21 -18.18
C VAL A 139 -16.21 12.03 -19.39
N HIS A 140 -15.48 11.40 -20.31
CA HIS A 140 -14.99 12.05 -21.53
C HIS A 140 -16.14 12.52 -22.43
N ALA A 141 -17.21 11.73 -22.56
CA ALA A 141 -18.42 12.11 -23.29
C ALA A 141 -19.12 13.35 -22.71
N SER A 142 -18.90 13.65 -21.43
CA SER A 142 -19.38 14.88 -20.77
C SER A 142 -18.48 16.10 -20.98
N GLY A 143 -17.41 15.98 -21.79
CA GLY A 143 -16.44 17.05 -22.03
C GLY A 143 -15.50 17.32 -20.85
N VAL A 144 -15.32 16.32 -19.98
CA VAL A 144 -14.45 16.38 -18.79
C VAL A 144 -13.29 15.42 -18.96
N VAL A 145 -12.09 15.82 -18.51
CA VAL A 145 -10.87 15.00 -18.49
C VAL A 145 -10.47 14.80 -17.03
N VAL A 146 -10.20 13.56 -16.61
CA VAL A 146 -9.82 13.23 -15.23
C VAL A 146 -8.49 13.91 -14.88
N GLY A 147 -7.50 13.82 -15.78
CA GLY A 147 -6.25 14.55 -15.73
C GLY A 147 -5.18 13.91 -14.84
N ASP A 148 -5.54 13.56 -13.61
CA ASP A 148 -4.74 12.77 -12.67
C ASP A 148 -5.42 11.43 -12.37
N PHE A 149 -5.69 10.65 -13.43
CA PHE A 149 -6.16 9.27 -13.28
C PHE A 149 -5.03 8.43 -12.66
N ASN A 150 -5.26 7.90 -11.46
CA ASN A 150 -4.32 7.03 -10.76
C ASN A 150 -5.04 6.05 -9.81
N ASP A 151 -4.31 5.05 -9.33
CA ASP A 151 -4.82 3.96 -8.51
C ASP A 151 -5.19 4.33 -7.06
N LEU A 152 -4.85 5.54 -6.61
CA LEU A 152 -5.27 6.09 -5.31
C LEU A 152 -6.53 6.93 -5.41
N ASN A 153 -6.83 7.46 -6.60
CA ASN A 153 -8.05 8.20 -6.93
C ASN A 153 -9.18 7.30 -7.45
N VAL A 154 -8.99 5.98 -7.39
CA VAL A 154 -10.03 4.98 -7.61
C VAL A 154 -10.29 4.22 -6.32
N LEU A 155 -11.53 4.28 -5.84
CA LEU A 155 -12.00 3.52 -4.68
C LEU A 155 -12.90 2.37 -5.13
N VAL A 156 -12.62 1.17 -4.65
CA VAL A 156 -13.39 -0.04 -4.93
C VAL A 156 -14.32 -0.32 -3.76
N ALA A 157 -15.62 -0.33 -4.02
CA ALA A 157 -16.65 -0.73 -3.06
C ALA A 157 -17.25 -2.09 -3.45
N GLY A 158 -17.52 -2.92 -2.45
CA GLY A 158 -18.13 -4.24 -2.67
C GLY A 158 -17.32 -5.11 -3.64
N THR A 159 -18.00 -5.89 -4.48
CA THR A 159 -17.34 -6.86 -5.37
C THR A 159 -16.79 -6.23 -6.64
N SER A 160 -17.49 -5.29 -7.27
CA SER A 160 -17.20 -4.86 -8.64
C SER A 160 -17.51 -3.38 -8.92
N GLU A 161 -17.64 -2.55 -7.88
CA GLU A 161 -17.92 -1.13 -8.07
C GLU A 161 -16.64 -0.32 -7.90
N ALA A 162 -16.20 0.37 -8.94
CA ALA A 162 -15.10 1.32 -8.86
C ALA A 162 -15.65 2.74 -8.96
N TYR A 163 -15.10 3.64 -8.14
CA TYR A 163 -15.50 5.04 -8.10
C TYR A 163 -14.28 5.92 -8.30
N LEU A 164 -14.40 6.90 -9.19
CA LEU A 164 -13.44 7.99 -9.30
C LEU A 164 -13.72 9.01 -8.20
N ILE A 165 -12.69 9.37 -7.45
CA ILE A 165 -12.72 10.42 -6.43
C ILE A 165 -11.83 11.59 -6.85
N ASP A 166 -11.77 12.62 -6.00
CA ASP A 166 -10.93 13.81 -6.22
C ASP A 166 -11.35 14.60 -7.48
N ALA A 167 -12.64 14.60 -7.78
CA ALA A 167 -13.20 15.17 -9.00
C ALA A 167 -12.98 16.70 -9.12
N ASP A 168 -12.69 17.40 -8.02
CA ASP A 168 -12.30 18.82 -8.05
C ASP A 168 -10.97 19.06 -8.79
N SER A 169 -10.13 18.04 -8.94
CA SER A 169 -8.92 18.12 -9.76
C SER A 169 -9.19 18.00 -11.27
N PHE A 170 -10.37 17.52 -11.68
CA PHE A 170 -10.67 17.23 -13.09
C PHE A 170 -10.62 18.50 -13.95
N GLN A 171 -10.25 18.31 -15.20
CA GLN A 171 -10.18 19.36 -16.21
C GLN A 171 -11.52 19.48 -16.96
N PHE A 172 -12.03 20.70 -17.08
CA PHE A 172 -13.23 21.02 -17.85
C PHE A 172 -13.26 22.51 -18.21
N GLY A 173 -13.79 22.85 -19.39
CA GLY A 173 -13.80 24.23 -19.86
C GLY A 173 -12.38 24.82 -19.89
N GLY A 174 -12.18 25.96 -19.20
CA GLY A 174 -10.87 26.59 -19.04
C GLY A 174 -10.09 26.18 -17.78
N PHE A 175 -10.63 25.29 -16.94
CA PHE A 175 -9.97 24.83 -15.71
C PHE A 175 -9.13 23.60 -16.01
N LEU A 176 -7.81 23.74 -15.95
CA LEU A 176 -6.87 22.66 -16.22
C LEU A 176 -6.61 21.83 -14.96
N CYS A 177 -6.15 20.60 -15.13
CA CYS A 177 -5.67 19.76 -14.03
C CYS A 177 -4.17 20.04 -13.81
N PRO A 178 -3.77 20.66 -12.68
CA PRO A 178 -2.36 21.02 -12.43
C PRO A 178 -1.56 19.87 -11.80
N VAL A 179 -2.25 18.86 -11.26
CA VAL A 179 -1.65 17.74 -10.54
C VAL A 179 -1.47 16.52 -11.45
N PHE A 180 -0.55 15.65 -11.07
CA PHE A 180 -0.29 14.40 -11.77
C PHE A 180 0.45 13.43 -10.85
N THR A 181 0.26 12.14 -11.11
CA THR A 181 1.03 11.06 -10.50
C THR A 181 2.08 10.54 -11.48
N GLU A 182 3.37 10.61 -11.14
CA GLU A 182 4.49 10.31 -12.07
C GLU A 182 4.37 8.90 -12.68
N ARG A 183 3.92 7.92 -11.90
CA ARG A 183 3.73 6.52 -12.37
C ARG A 183 2.70 6.40 -13.50
N PHE A 184 1.73 7.29 -13.53
CA PHE A 184 0.60 7.32 -14.47
C PHE A 184 0.77 8.39 -15.55
N LEU A 185 1.83 9.20 -15.46
CA LEU A 185 2.05 10.30 -16.37
C LEU A 185 2.35 9.80 -17.79
N ASP A 186 1.55 10.25 -18.76
CA ASP A 186 1.82 10.04 -20.17
C ASP A 186 3.11 10.76 -20.59
N PRO A 187 4.14 10.03 -21.05
CA PRO A 187 5.39 10.64 -21.49
C PRO A 187 5.23 11.61 -22.67
N LEU A 188 4.15 11.52 -23.45
CA LEU A 188 3.86 12.47 -24.54
C LEU A 188 3.36 13.84 -24.06
N ARG A 189 3.03 13.96 -22.77
CA ARG A 189 2.78 15.26 -22.12
C ARG A 189 4.07 15.96 -21.72
N LEU A 190 5.20 15.27 -21.74
CA LEU A 190 6.51 15.84 -21.39
C LEU A 190 7.08 16.62 -22.58
N GLY A 191 7.81 17.70 -22.28
CA GLY A 191 8.55 18.45 -23.29
C GLY A 191 9.78 17.68 -23.78
N SER A 192 10.29 18.00 -24.97
CA SER A 192 11.49 17.40 -25.57
C SER A 192 12.81 17.80 -24.88
N THR A 193 12.78 18.70 -23.90
CA THR A 193 13.96 19.15 -23.15
C THR A 193 14.22 18.25 -21.94
N GLY A 194 14.99 17.19 -22.15
CA GLY A 194 15.26 16.10 -21.20
C GLY A 194 16.14 16.42 -19.98
N THR A 195 15.96 17.56 -19.31
CA THR A 195 16.77 17.95 -18.14
C THR A 195 16.00 18.47 -16.92
N GLN A 196 14.68 18.65 -16.97
CA GLN A 196 13.89 19.27 -15.87
C GLN A 196 12.94 18.33 -15.12
N GLY A 197 13.21 17.03 -15.10
CA GLY A 197 12.34 16.05 -14.41
C GLY A 197 11.04 15.77 -15.17
N LEU A 198 10.10 15.09 -14.50
CA LEU A 198 8.81 14.67 -15.09
C LEU A 198 7.75 15.76 -14.97
N VAL A 199 8.02 16.96 -15.53
CA VAL A 199 7.06 18.07 -15.52
C VAL A 199 6.30 18.11 -16.85
N PRO A 200 4.95 17.98 -16.83
CA PRO A 200 4.15 18.10 -18.04
C PRO A 200 4.29 19.47 -18.69
N SER A 201 4.57 19.52 -19.99
CA SER A 201 4.55 20.74 -20.81
C SER A 201 3.21 20.95 -21.53
N ARG A 202 2.32 19.96 -21.47
CA ARG A 202 1.00 19.97 -22.08
C ARG A 202 -0.09 19.65 -21.04
N PRO A 203 -1.28 20.25 -21.17
CA PRO A 203 -2.44 19.86 -20.38
C PRO A 203 -2.74 18.37 -20.51
N ALA A 204 -3.46 17.82 -19.53
CA ALA A 204 -4.01 16.48 -19.70
C ALA A 204 -5.05 16.46 -20.82
N SER A 205 -5.21 15.31 -21.46
CA SER A 205 -6.20 15.06 -22.50
C SER A 205 -6.88 13.70 -22.28
N ILE A 206 -7.93 13.44 -23.07
CA ILE A 206 -8.61 12.14 -23.15
C ILE A 206 -7.57 11.02 -23.37
N GLU A 207 -6.63 11.22 -24.28
CA GLU A 207 -5.59 10.25 -24.60
C GLU A 207 -4.67 9.97 -23.41
N SER A 208 -4.33 11.00 -22.63
CA SER A 208 -3.47 10.82 -21.45
C SER A 208 -4.19 10.10 -20.32
N ASP A 209 -5.50 10.28 -20.17
CA ASP A 209 -6.31 9.49 -19.23
C ASP A 209 -6.33 8.01 -19.66
N TRP A 210 -6.46 7.73 -20.96
CA TRP A 210 -6.41 6.35 -21.46
C TRP A 210 -5.03 5.70 -21.34
N TYR A 211 -3.95 6.47 -21.46
CA TYR A 211 -2.62 5.99 -21.11
C TYR A 211 -2.54 5.60 -19.62
N ALA A 212 -3.01 6.48 -18.72
CA ALA A 212 -3.03 6.20 -17.29
C ALA A 212 -3.94 5.00 -16.95
N TYR A 213 -5.06 4.85 -17.65
CA TYR A 213 -5.90 3.66 -17.56
C TYR A 213 -5.13 2.39 -17.97
N ALA A 214 -4.36 2.42 -19.06
CA ALA A 214 -3.52 1.28 -19.45
C ALA A 214 -2.46 0.93 -18.39
N VAL A 215 -1.89 1.94 -17.72
CA VAL A 215 -1.01 1.73 -16.54
C VAL A 215 -1.76 0.99 -15.43
N ALA A 216 -2.99 1.41 -15.11
CA ALA A 216 -3.82 0.75 -14.09
C ALA A 216 -4.18 -0.69 -14.47
N VAL A 217 -4.47 -0.97 -15.75
CA VAL A 217 -4.70 -2.33 -16.27
C VAL A 217 -3.48 -3.20 -16.00
N MET A 218 -2.28 -2.73 -16.38
CA MET A 218 -1.04 -3.47 -16.20
C MET A 218 -0.74 -3.70 -14.71
N GLN A 219 -0.78 -2.66 -13.89
CA GLN A 219 -0.51 -2.75 -12.46
C GLN A 219 -1.48 -3.68 -11.74
N SER A 220 -2.77 -3.58 -12.02
CA SER A 220 -3.78 -4.38 -11.32
C SER A 220 -3.75 -5.85 -11.74
N LEU A 221 -3.43 -6.15 -13.01
CA LEU A 221 -3.38 -7.52 -13.52
C LEU A 221 -2.04 -8.21 -13.24
N LEU A 222 -0.92 -7.48 -13.27
CA LEU A 222 0.43 -8.05 -13.15
C LEU A 222 1.15 -7.71 -11.84
N CYS A 223 0.60 -6.85 -11.01
CA CYS A 223 1.27 -6.30 -9.81
C CYS A 223 2.55 -5.52 -10.12
N VAL A 224 2.66 -4.95 -11.32
CA VAL A 224 3.79 -4.11 -11.75
C VAL A 224 3.35 -3.12 -12.81
N GLY A 225 3.89 -1.89 -12.76
CA GLY A 225 3.68 -0.89 -13.80
C GLY A 225 4.68 -1.00 -14.96
N PRO A 226 4.51 -0.20 -16.03
CA PRO A 226 5.36 -0.28 -17.21
C PRO A 226 6.84 -0.02 -16.90
N HIS A 227 7.15 0.85 -15.95
CA HIS A 227 8.52 1.20 -15.57
C HIS A 227 9.03 0.47 -14.33
N GLY A 228 8.34 -0.61 -13.91
CA GLY A 228 8.83 -1.47 -12.82
C GLY A 228 10.12 -2.22 -13.16
N GLY A 229 10.59 -3.04 -12.22
CA GLY A 229 11.81 -3.84 -12.41
C GLY A 229 13.10 -3.05 -12.28
N VAL A 230 14.21 -3.79 -12.29
CA VAL A 230 15.55 -3.22 -12.14
C VAL A 230 16.23 -3.15 -13.50
N TYR A 231 16.52 -1.94 -13.98
CA TYR A 231 17.25 -1.74 -15.23
C TYR A 231 18.75 -1.98 -15.02
N LYS A 232 19.30 -2.98 -15.72
CA LYS A 232 20.71 -3.41 -15.64
C LYS A 232 21.37 -3.27 -17.02
N PRO A 233 21.65 -2.04 -17.48
CA PRO A 233 22.29 -1.83 -18.77
C PRO A 233 23.68 -2.47 -18.79
N ARG A 234 24.02 -3.11 -19.91
CA ARG A 234 25.37 -3.70 -20.12
C ARG A 234 26.47 -2.64 -20.16
N SER A 235 26.14 -1.43 -20.61
CA SER A 235 27.06 -0.30 -20.68
C SER A 235 26.77 0.73 -19.58
N ALA A 236 27.82 1.21 -18.91
CA ALA A 236 27.70 2.30 -17.94
C ALA A 236 27.14 3.59 -18.55
N ALA A 237 27.37 3.84 -19.84
CA ALA A 237 26.87 5.02 -20.56
C ALA A 237 25.35 4.99 -20.79
N ALA A 238 24.72 3.81 -20.72
CA ALA A 238 23.28 3.64 -20.87
C ALA A 238 22.51 3.71 -19.54
N ARG A 239 23.21 3.92 -18.41
CA ARG A 239 22.57 4.16 -17.10
C ARG A 239 21.74 5.44 -17.16
N THR A 240 20.60 5.40 -16.51
CA THR A 240 19.65 6.51 -16.52
C THR A 240 18.90 6.56 -15.19
N THR A 241 18.34 7.72 -14.87
CA THR A 241 17.51 7.90 -13.67
C THR A 241 16.13 7.27 -13.87
N PRO A 242 15.33 7.07 -12.79
CA PRO A 242 13.94 6.65 -12.93
C PRO A 242 13.14 7.51 -13.93
N ALA A 243 13.28 8.84 -13.84
CA ALA A 243 12.68 9.77 -14.81
C ALA A 243 13.22 9.57 -16.24
N GLY A 244 14.52 9.31 -16.37
CA GLY A 244 15.14 9.02 -17.66
C GLY A 244 14.61 7.75 -18.31
N ARG A 245 14.26 6.71 -17.52
CA ARG A 245 13.60 5.50 -18.04
C ARG A 245 12.26 5.82 -18.70
N VAL A 246 11.47 6.70 -18.10
CA VAL A 246 10.18 7.14 -18.65
C VAL A 246 10.38 7.86 -19.98
N LEU A 247 11.33 8.81 -20.02
CA LEU A 247 11.65 9.58 -21.23
C LEU A 247 12.17 8.69 -22.37
N GLN A 248 12.93 7.65 -22.04
CA GLN A 248 13.55 6.72 -23.01
C GLN A 248 12.70 5.48 -23.31
N ARG A 249 11.48 5.37 -22.75
CA ARG A 249 10.60 4.18 -22.87
C ARG A 249 11.24 2.88 -22.40
N ILE A 250 12.11 2.94 -21.40
CA ILE A 250 12.76 1.77 -20.78
C ILE A 250 11.78 1.12 -19.80
N THR A 251 10.90 0.31 -20.37
CA THR A 251 9.83 -0.40 -19.68
C THR A 251 10.23 -1.83 -19.31
N VAL A 252 9.37 -2.57 -18.64
CA VAL A 252 9.56 -4.01 -18.35
C VAL A 252 9.64 -4.90 -19.59
N PHE A 253 9.30 -4.38 -20.77
CA PHE A 253 9.50 -5.07 -22.05
C PHE A 253 10.94 -4.94 -22.58
N HIS A 254 11.74 -4.04 -22.01
CA HIS A 254 13.13 -3.87 -22.42
C HIS A 254 13.98 -5.07 -21.97
N PRO A 255 14.83 -5.65 -22.83
CA PRO A 255 15.57 -6.89 -22.53
C PRO A 255 16.60 -6.74 -21.40
N GLU A 256 17.02 -5.51 -21.09
CA GLU A 256 17.93 -5.22 -19.96
C GLU A 256 17.19 -4.81 -18.68
N VAL A 257 15.86 -4.89 -18.65
CA VAL A 257 15.08 -4.72 -17.42
C VAL A 257 14.80 -6.09 -16.81
N GLN A 258 15.32 -6.31 -15.60
CA GLN A 258 14.97 -7.46 -14.80
C GLN A 258 13.56 -7.27 -14.26
N TYR A 259 12.62 -8.10 -14.72
CA TYR A 259 11.24 -8.12 -14.24
C TYR A 259 11.19 -8.44 -12.74
N PRO A 260 10.37 -7.74 -11.92
CA PRO A 260 10.28 -8.00 -10.49
C PRO A 260 9.82 -9.44 -10.20
N LYS A 261 10.53 -10.14 -9.33
CA LYS A 261 10.15 -11.51 -8.91
C LYS A 261 8.79 -11.57 -8.20
N PRO A 262 8.38 -10.59 -7.38
CA PRO A 262 7.08 -10.63 -6.70
C PRO A 262 5.87 -10.38 -7.63
N ALA A 263 6.10 -9.82 -8.83
CA ALA A 263 5.06 -9.54 -9.79
C ALA A 263 4.57 -10.82 -10.49
N LEU A 264 3.34 -10.82 -11.00
CA LEU A 264 2.86 -11.94 -11.82
C LEU A 264 3.60 -11.93 -13.17
N PRO A 265 4.01 -13.10 -13.70
CA PRO A 265 4.73 -13.15 -14.98
C PRO A 265 3.92 -12.50 -16.12
N LEU A 266 4.59 -11.77 -17.01
CA LEU A 266 3.95 -11.19 -18.22
C LEU A 266 3.14 -12.24 -18.98
N ALA A 267 3.71 -13.45 -19.13
CA ALA A 267 3.08 -14.57 -19.80
C ALA A 267 1.78 -15.08 -19.13
N THR A 268 1.37 -14.56 -17.98
CA THR A 268 0.03 -14.85 -17.43
C THR A 268 -1.10 -14.19 -18.24
N LEU A 269 -0.79 -13.13 -19.00
CA LEU A 269 -1.72 -12.47 -19.92
C LEU A 269 -1.63 -13.07 -21.34
N PRO A 270 -2.73 -13.00 -22.12
CA PRO A 270 -2.73 -13.33 -23.55
C PRO A 270 -1.81 -12.42 -24.39
N ASP A 271 -1.40 -12.89 -25.55
CA ASP A 271 -0.44 -12.19 -26.42
C ASP A 271 -1.01 -10.90 -27.03
N ASP A 272 -2.31 -10.84 -27.32
CA ASP A 272 -3.00 -9.66 -27.83
C ASP A 272 -3.05 -8.52 -26.80
N VAL A 273 -3.29 -8.85 -25.53
CA VAL A 273 -3.22 -7.90 -24.40
C VAL A 273 -1.78 -7.40 -24.21
N LEU A 274 -0.81 -8.31 -24.18
CA LEU A 274 0.61 -7.93 -24.04
C LEU A 274 1.09 -7.07 -25.21
N HIS A 275 0.69 -7.43 -26.44
CA HIS A 275 1.00 -6.66 -27.63
C HIS A 275 0.39 -5.25 -27.56
N HIS A 276 -0.87 -5.13 -27.13
CA HIS A 276 -1.48 -3.81 -26.95
C HIS A 276 -0.73 -2.96 -25.91
N LEU A 277 -0.38 -3.53 -24.75
CA LEU A 277 0.41 -2.83 -23.73
C LEU A 277 1.80 -2.42 -24.26
N HIS A 278 2.46 -3.29 -25.04
CA HIS A 278 3.72 -2.94 -25.70
C HIS A 278 3.54 -1.72 -26.62
N ARG A 279 2.51 -1.73 -27.47
CA ARG A 279 2.23 -0.61 -28.38
C ARG A 279 1.99 0.70 -27.62
N VAL A 280 1.30 0.66 -26.48
CA VAL A 280 1.04 1.85 -25.66
C VAL A 280 2.32 2.38 -25.01
N PHE A 281 3.11 1.50 -24.38
CA PHE A 281 4.24 1.91 -23.53
C PHE A 281 5.57 2.04 -24.27
N VAL A 282 5.72 1.42 -25.43
CA VAL A 282 6.96 1.40 -26.23
C VAL A 282 6.79 2.13 -27.55
N GLU A 283 5.67 1.93 -28.23
CA GLU A 283 5.40 2.52 -29.57
C GLU A 283 4.53 3.78 -29.52
N ASP A 284 4.24 4.29 -28.32
CA ASP A 284 3.46 5.50 -28.09
C ASP A 284 2.04 5.48 -28.71
N LEU A 285 1.42 4.30 -28.85
CA LEU A 285 0.00 4.21 -29.20
C LEU A 285 -0.84 4.95 -28.15
N ARG A 286 -1.73 5.83 -28.62
CA ARG A 286 -2.69 6.56 -27.79
C ARG A 286 -4.10 6.39 -28.34
N GLY A 287 -5.07 6.44 -27.43
CA GLY A 287 -6.49 6.23 -27.72
C GLY A 287 -7.15 5.32 -26.69
N VAL A 288 -8.44 5.09 -26.90
CA VAL A 288 -9.27 4.26 -26.00
C VAL A 288 -8.69 2.85 -25.89
N PHE A 289 -8.58 2.34 -24.66
CA PHE A 289 -8.16 0.96 -24.44
C PHE A 289 -9.21 0.02 -25.07
N PRO A 290 -8.84 -0.95 -25.93
CA PRO A 290 -9.81 -1.79 -26.62
C PRO A 290 -10.62 -2.65 -25.65
N TYR A 291 -11.90 -2.31 -25.48
CA TYR A 291 -12.81 -3.03 -24.58
C TYR A 291 -12.85 -4.56 -24.81
N PRO A 292 -12.83 -5.08 -26.06
CA PRO A 292 -12.82 -6.53 -26.29
C PRO A 292 -11.64 -7.27 -25.67
N LEU A 293 -10.48 -6.62 -25.49
CA LEU A 293 -9.33 -7.23 -24.83
C LEU A 293 -9.60 -7.49 -23.35
N LEU A 294 -10.37 -6.63 -22.67
CA LEU A 294 -10.80 -6.85 -21.29
C LEU A 294 -11.91 -7.90 -21.23
N GLU A 295 -12.86 -7.82 -22.16
CA GLU A 295 -13.98 -8.75 -22.21
C GLU A 295 -13.56 -10.19 -22.51
N GLY A 296 -12.45 -10.39 -23.23
CA GLY A 296 -11.88 -11.71 -23.52
C GLY A 296 -11.10 -12.36 -22.38
N LEU A 297 -10.70 -11.60 -21.35
CA LEU A 297 -9.87 -12.12 -20.26
C LEU A 297 -10.64 -13.13 -19.38
N ARG A 298 -10.15 -14.36 -19.34
CA ARG A 298 -10.69 -15.43 -18.48
C ARG A 298 -9.55 -16.01 -17.64
N PHE A 299 -9.48 -15.61 -16.38
CA PHE A 299 -8.45 -16.12 -15.48
C PHE A 299 -8.86 -17.42 -14.81
N THR A 300 -7.90 -18.34 -14.70
CA THR A 300 -8.02 -19.55 -13.92
C THR A 300 -6.76 -19.75 -13.07
N PRO A 301 -6.88 -20.27 -11.84
CA PRO A 301 -5.71 -20.65 -11.06
C PRO A 301 -5.13 -21.98 -11.58
N CYS A 302 -3.83 -22.02 -11.79
CA CYS A 302 -3.14 -23.27 -12.13
C CYS A 302 -3.25 -24.29 -10.99
N ALA A 303 -3.70 -25.51 -11.29
CA ALA A 303 -3.84 -26.57 -10.29
C ALA A 303 -2.50 -27.02 -9.66
N SER A 304 -1.37 -26.77 -10.34
CA SER A 304 -0.03 -27.17 -9.86
C SER A 304 0.64 -26.09 -9.01
N CYS A 305 0.72 -24.84 -9.50
CA CYS A 305 1.46 -23.76 -8.84
C CYS A 305 0.57 -22.65 -8.25
N GLY A 306 -0.75 -22.70 -8.48
CA GLY A 306 -1.69 -21.71 -7.96
C GLY A 306 -1.59 -20.31 -8.58
N VAL A 307 -0.74 -20.10 -9.60
CA VAL A 307 -0.66 -18.84 -10.34
C VAL A 307 -1.93 -18.67 -11.18
N GLU A 308 -2.59 -17.53 -11.06
CA GLU A 308 -3.71 -17.16 -11.95
C GLU A 308 -3.17 -16.76 -13.33
N HIS A 309 -3.74 -17.32 -14.39
CA HIS A 309 -3.42 -16.95 -15.78
C HIS A 309 -4.66 -16.94 -16.66
N ALA A 310 -4.61 -16.14 -17.72
CA ALA A 310 -5.65 -16.05 -18.75
C ALA A 310 -5.24 -16.76 -20.06
N ARG A 311 -4.44 -17.83 -19.94
CA ARG A 311 -3.99 -18.68 -21.05
C ARG A 311 -4.61 -20.08 -20.99
N ALA A 312 -4.60 -20.77 -22.13
CA ALA A 312 -5.03 -22.17 -22.22
C ALA A 312 -4.18 -23.13 -21.36
N ALA A 313 -2.90 -22.79 -21.13
CA ALA A 313 -2.00 -23.54 -20.26
C ALA A 313 -1.21 -22.59 -19.35
N CYS A 314 -0.81 -23.07 -18.17
CA CYS A 314 -0.06 -22.27 -17.22
C CYS A 314 1.35 -21.96 -17.76
N PRO A 315 1.73 -20.68 -17.89
CA PRO A 315 3.03 -20.29 -18.43
C PRO A 315 4.20 -20.62 -17.49
N THR A 316 3.92 -20.78 -16.20
CA THR A 316 4.93 -21.12 -15.19
C THR A 316 5.23 -22.61 -15.17
N CYS A 317 4.25 -23.45 -15.51
CA CYS A 317 4.39 -24.91 -15.46
C CYS A 317 4.67 -25.55 -16.81
N GLN A 318 4.53 -24.86 -17.94
CA GLN A 318 4.82 -25.43 -19.26
C GLN A 318 6.08 -24.83 -19.91
N PRO A 319 6.86 -25.61 -20.68
CA PRO A 319 6.63 -27.03 -21.05
C PRO A 319 7.05 -28.03 -19.95
N HIS A 320 7.76 -27.58 -18.92
CA HIS A 320 8.28 -28.43 -17.86
C HIS A 320 7.27 -28.57 -16.72
N ALA A 321 6.21 -29.35 -16.94
CA ALA A 321 5.24 -29.74 -15.91
C ALA A 321 5.81 -30.82 -14.98
N THR A 322 7.10 -30.73 -14.68
CA THR A 322 7.69 -31.49 -13.58
C THR A 322 7.58 -30.62 -12.35
N ALA A 323 6.73 -31.03 -11.42
CA ALA A 323 6.90 -30.70 -10.02
C ALA A 323 8.26 -31.25 -9.60
N ALA A 324 9.34 -30.54 -9.94
CA ALA A 324 10.65 -30.81 -9.39
C ALA A 324 10.45 -30.66 -7.89
N ALA A 325 10.47 -31.80 -7.18
CA ALA A 325 10.48 -31.81 -5.73
C ALA A 325 11.67 -30.95 -5.33
N THR A 326 11.39 -29.71 -4.94
CA THR A 326 12.48 -28.80 -4.59
C THR A 326 13.23 -29.49 -3.45
N PRO A 327 14.55 -29.66 -3.58
CA PRO A 327 15.28 -30.45 -2.62
C PRO A 327 15.03 -29.91 -1.21
N VAL A 328 14.80 -30.81 -0.26
CA VAL A 328 14.53 -30.45 1.14
C VAL A 328 15.67 -29.59 1.69
N THR A 329 16.90 -29.80 1.21
CA THR A 329 18.05 -28.94 1.46
C THR A 329 18.78 -28.61 0.16
N SER A 330 19.06 -27.35 -0.08
CA SER A 330 19.84 -26.83 -1.22
C SER A 330 20.99 -25.98 -0.71
N VAL A 331 22.13 -26.00 -1.42
CA VAL A 331 23.32 -25.19 -1.07
C VAL A 331 23.70 -24.34 -2.27
N ARG A 332 23.85 -23.03 -2.07
CA ARG A 332 24.45 -22.09 -3.04
C ARG A 332 25.51 -21.28 -2.32
N GLY A 333 26.78 -21.45 -2.69
CA GLY A 333 27.90 -20.77 -2.04
C GLY A 333 27.88 -20.98 -0.53
N GLN A 334 27.79 -19.89 0.24
CA GLN A 334 27.76 -19.92 1.71
C GLN A 334 26.35 -20.07 2.32
N VAL A 335 25.31 -20.20 1.49
CA VAL A 335 23.93 -20.28 1.94
C VAL A 335 23.42 -21.71 1.82
N THR A 336 23.04 -22.29 2.96
CA THR A 336 22.28 -23.54 3.03
C THR A 336 20.81 -23.22 3.27
N ALA A 337 19.96 -23.61 2.34
CA ALA A 337 18.52 -23.43 2.40
C ALA A 337 17.84 -24.77 2.71
N THR A 338 17.05 -24.84 3.79
CA THR A 338 16.29 -26.03 4.17
C THR A 338 14.80 -25.73 4.21
N ARG A 339 14.00 -26.44 3.42
CA ARG A 339 12.54 -26.28 3.40
C ARG A 339 11.95 -26.82 4.69
N LEU A 340 11.20 -25.98 5.40
CA LEU A 340 10.48 -26.32 6.62
C LEU A 340 9.03 -26.74 6.33
N PHE A 341 8.38 -26.08 5.36
CA PHE A 341 6.97 -26.27 5.07
C PHE A 341 6.68 -25.98 3.59
N SER A 342 5.67 -26.66 3.05
CA SER A 342 5.07 -26.34 1.74
C SER A 342 3.59 -26.64 1.74
N THR A 343 2.81 -25.86 1.01
CA THR A 343 1.36 -26.06 0.82
C THR A 343 0.97 -25.88 -0.65
N ARG A 344 -0.13 -26.51 -1.07
CA ARG A 344 -0.78 -26.20 -2.36
C ARG A 344 -1.60 -24.91 -2.31
N GLY A 345 -1.87 -24.42 -1.10
CA GLY A 345 -2.58 -23.18 -0.86
C GLY A 345 -1.65 -21.97 -0.83
N VAL A 346 -1.89 -21.05 0.11
CA VAL A 346 -1.05 -19.84 0.30
C VAL A 346 -0.78 -19.56 1.77
N LEU A 347 0.43 -19.11 2.08
CA LEU A 347 0.76 -18.52 3.38
C LEU A 347 0.13 -17.13 3.47
N VAL A 348 -0.64 -16.89 4.52
CA VAL A 348 -1.37 -15.62 4.72
C VAL A 348 -0.79 -14.78 5.85
N HIS A 349 -0.13 -15.40 6.83
CA HIS A 349 0.52 -14.70 7.93
C HIS A 349 1.59 -15.58 8.58
N ALA A 350 2.64 -14.94 9.11
CA ALA A 350 3.64 -15.59 9.95
C ALA A 350 4.14 -14.61 11.02
N SER A 351 4.57 -15.16 12.16
CA SER A 351 5.14 -14.38 13.26
C SER A 351 6.24 -15.17 13.95
N ASN A 352 7.07 -14.46 14.73
CA ASN A 352 8.11 -15.05 15.55
C ASN A 352 7.81 -14.83 17.04
N GLU A 353 7.73 -15.91 17.79
CA GLU A 353 7.53 -15.90 19.24
C GLU A 353 8.74 -16.52 19.93
N ALA A 354 9.65 -15.68 20.43
CA ALA A 354 10.86 -16.11 21.13
C ALA A 354 11.71 -17.16 20.35
N GLY A 355 11.88 -16.91 19.04
CA GLY A 355 12.64 -17.74 18.12
C GLY A 355 11.86 -18.93 17.55
N ILE A 356 10.56 -19.04 17.84
CA ILE A 356 9.66 -20.06 17.30
C ILE A 356 8.80 -19.42 16.21
N LEU A 357 8.88 -19.97 15.00
CA LEU A 357 8.02 -19.54 13.90
C LEU A 357 6.61 -20.08 14.07
N ARG A 358 5.62 -19.20 13.95
CA ARG A 358 4.20 -19.52 13.87
C ARG A 358 3.68 -19.07 12.51
N TRP A 359 2.78 -19.83 11.90
CA TRP A 359 2.22 -19.42 10.60
C TRP A 359 0.78 -19.86 10.43
N LEU A 360 0.11 -19.12 9.56
CA LEU A 360 -1.24 -19.37 9.09
C LEU A 360 -1.20 -19.50 7.57
N TYR A 361 -1.82 -20.55 7.06
CA TYR A 361 -1.98 -20.76 5.62
C TYR A 361 -3.42 -21.06 5.28
N HIS A 362 -3.84 -20.71 4.07
CA HIS A 362 -5.15 -21.07 3.53
C HIS A 362 -4.98 -22.19 2.53
N ALA A 363 -5.70 -23.29 2.71
CA ALA A 363 -5.76 -24.40 1.77
C ALA A 363 -7.13 -25.08 1.88
N GLU A 364 -7.67 -25.53 0.75
CA GLU A 364 -8.93 -26.30 0.69
C GLU A 364 -10.12 -25.55 1.33
N GLY A 365 -10.21 -24.23 1.12
CA GLY A 365 -11.31 -23.42 1.64
C GLY A 365 -11.26 -23.22 3.17
N ALA A 366 -10.10 -23.36 3.78
CA ALA A 366 -9.91 -23.17 5.22
C ALA A 366 -8.57 -22.53 5.57
N TYR A 367 -8.59 -21.68 6.59
CA TYR A 367 -7.42 -21.15 7.27
C TYR A 367 -6.93 -22.18 8.30
N ARG A 368 -5.65 -22.50 8.26
CA ARG A 368 -5.01 -23.56 9.04
C ARG A 368 -3.71 -23.09 9.68
N ARG A 369 -3.46 -23.57 10.89
CA ARG A 369 -2.20 -23.34 11.63
C ARG A 369 -1.12 -24.34 11.25
N GLU A 370 0.09 -24.11 11.72
CA GLU A 370 1.28 -24.94 11.50
C GLU A 370 1.09 -26.43 11.81
N ASP A 371 0.19 -26.78 12.72
CA ASP A 371 -0.17 -28.16 13.10
C ASP A 371 -1.30 -28.77 12.24
N GLY A 372 -1.77 -28.04 11.23
CA GLY A 372 -2.82 -28.46 10.29
C GLY A 372 -4.25 -28.22 10.78
N ARG A 373 -4.45 -27.79 12.03
CA ARG A 373 -5.80 -27.54 12.56
C ARG A 373 -6.48 -26.40 11.82
N VAL A 374 -7.78 -26.54 11.59
CA VAL A 374 -8.60 -25.50 10.97
C VAL A 374 -8.99 -24.47 12.03
N VAL A 375 -8.72 -23.19 11.77
CA VAL A 375 -9.14 -22.09 12.65
C VAL A 375 -10.37 -21.36 12.12
N LEU A 376 -10.52 -21.26 10.79
CA LEU A 376 -11.64 -20.61 10.14
C LEU A 376 -11.90 -21.28 8.78
N ARG A 377 -13.18 -21.50 8.43
CA ARG A 377 -13.58 -21.97 7.10
C ARG A 377 -14.10 -20.80 6.27
N GLY A 378 -13.74 -20.76 4.99
CA GLY A 378 -14.13 -19.69 4.09
C GLY A 378 -13.18 -19.54 2.91
N ALA A 379 -13.59 -18.75 1.93
CA ALA A 379 -12.70 -18.28 0.87
C ALA A 379 -11.60 -17.37 1.46
N LEU A 380 -10.55 -17.15 0.67
CA LEU A 380 -9.58 -16.11 0.96
C LEU A 380 -10.27 -14.73 0.97
N ASP A 381 -10.18 -14.04 2.09
CA ASP A 381 -10.70 -12.68 2.27
C ASP A 381 -9.53 -11.73 2.62
N PRO A 382 -9.18 -10.81 1.71
CA PRO A 382 -8.03 -9.92 1.90
C PRO A 382 -8.32 -8.77 2.88
N SER A 383 -9.57 -8.60 3.33
CA SER A 383 -9.94 -7.65 4.39
C SER A 383 -9.58 -8.16 5.79
N LEU A 384 -9.30 -9.46 5.93
CA LEU A 384 -8.94 -10.07 7.22
C LEU A 384 -7.50 -9.72 7.60
N ARG A 385 -7.34 -9.23 8.82
CA ARG A 385 -6.03 -9.07 9.48
C ARG A 385 -5.80 -10.23 10.42
N TRP A 386 -4.56 -10.68 10.51
CA TRP A 386 -4.18 -11.85 11.30
C TRP A 386 -3.10 -11.47 12.31
N ALA A 387 -3.21 -12.04 13.51
CA ALA A 387 -2.11 -12.11 14.46
C ALA A 387 -2.12 -13.49 15.15
N LEU A 388 -0.95 -13.93 15.60
CA LEU A 388 -0.77 -15.20 16.28
C LEU A 388 -0.23 -14.95 17.68
N GLN A 389 -0.72 -15.74 18.64
CA GLN A 389 -0.20 -15.76 20.01
C GLN A 389 -0.25 -17.20 20.53
N GLY A 390 0.88 -17.89 20.53
CA GLY A 390 0.94 -19.29 20.90
C GLY A 390 0.03 -20.15 20.01
N ASP A 391 -0.94 -20.83 20.61
CA ASP A 391 -1.95 -21.61 19.90
C ASP A 391 -3.21 -20.82 19.52
N VAL A 392 -3.33 -19.59 19.98
CA VAL A 392 -4.44 -18.68 19.69
C VAL A 392 -4.22 -17.98 18.35
N THR A 393 -5.30 -17.80 17.60
CA THR A 393 -5.31 -17.02 16.35
C THR A 393 -6.28 -15.87 16.51
N LEU A 394 -5.83 -14.64 16.19
CA LEU A 394 -6.67 -13.45 16.19
C LEU A 394 -6.96 -13.05 14.76
N VAL A 395 -8.22 -12.74 14.48
CA VAL A 395 -8.66 -12.25 13.18
C VAL A 395 -9.45 -10.95 13.33
N GLY A 396 -8.94 -9.88 12.73
CA GLY A 396 -9.60 -8.57 12.70
C GLY A 396 -10.31 -8.31 11.38
N ARG A 397 -11.48 -7.67 11.45
CA ARG A 397 -12.20 -7.12 10.31
C ARG A 397 -12.96 -5.87 10.73
N GLY A 398 -12.57 -4.71 10.19
CA GLY A 398 -13.16 -3.43 10.57
C GLY A 398 -13.04 -3.19 12.09
N GLY A 399 -14.16 -2.84 12.74
CA GLY A 399 -14.22 -2.51 14.17
C GLY A 399 -14.29 -3.70 15.13
N GLU A 400 -13.98 -4.93 14.69
CA GLU A 400 -14.06 -6.12 15.52
C GLU A 400 -12.83 -7.03 15.34
N VAL A 401 -12.40 -7.66 16.43
CA VAL A 401 -11.40 -8.73 16.45
C VAL A 401 -11.99 -9.96 17.12
N ALA A 402 -11.93 -11.10 16.44
CA ALA A 402 -12.27 -12.39 17.01
C ALA A 402 -11.00 -13.12 17.49
N VAL A 403 -11.07 -13.70 18.68
CA VAL A 403 -10.03 -14.51 19.31
C VAL A 403 -10.43 -15.97 19.21
N LEU A 404 -9.66 -16.74 18.44
CA LEU A 404 -9.93 -18.13 18.12
C LEU A 404 -8.95 -19.02 18.92
N ALA A 405 -9.38 -19.43 20.11
CA ALA A 405 -8.63 -20.37 20.95
C ALA A 405 -9.11 -21.82 20.71
N PRO A 406 -8.22 -22.81 20.66
CA PRO A 406 -8.60 -24.21 20.46
C PRO A 406 -9.61 -24.70 21.50
N GLY A 407 -10.67 -25.37 21.05
CA GLY A 407 -11.69 -25.97 21.92
C GLY A 407 -12.58 -24.98 22.68
N ARG A 408 -12.50 -23.68 22.38
CA ARG A 408 -13.33 -22.64 22.98
C ARG A 408 -14.17 -21.92 21.92
N PRO A 409 -15.36 -21.40 22.28
CA PRO A 409 -16.10 -20.53 21.38
C PRO A 409 -15.28 -19.25 21.09
N PRO A 410 -15.44 -18.64 19.90
CA PRO A 410 -14.80 -17.37 19.58
C PRO A 410 -15.19 -16.27 20.58
N ASP A 411 -14.19 -15.61 21.14
CA ASP A 411 -14.37 -14.37 21.91
C ASP A 411 -14.24 -13.16 20.95
N ARG A 412 -14.98 -12.08 21.20
CA ARG A 412 -15.03 -10.91 20.30
C ARG A 412 -14.73 -9.63 21.08
N VAL A 413 -13.86 -8.82 20.52
CA VAL A 413 -13.43 -7.54 21.08
C VAL A 413 -13.73 -6.44 20.07
N GLY A 414 -14.48 -5.42 20.51
CA GLY A 414 -14.67 -4.19 19.74
C GLY A 414 -13.37 -3.38 19.72
N VAL A 415 -12.98 -2.92 18.54
CA VAL A 415 -11.77 -2.12 18.32
C VAL A 415 -12.05 -0.93 17.43
N ASP A 416 -11.22 0.09 17.56
CA ASP A 416 -11.15 1.16 16.57
C ASP A 416 -10.61 0.61 15.24
N ALA A 417 -11.03 1.22 14.12
CA ALA A 417 -10.64 0.79 12.78
C ALA A 417 -10.07 1.97 11.95
N PRO A 418 -8.91 2.54 12.34
CA PRO A 418 -8.25 3.59 11.57
C PRO A 418 -8.05 3.15 10.12
N GLU A 419 -8.60 3.92 9.18
CA GLU A 419 -8.56 3.62 7.74
C GLU A 419 -9.08 2.21 7.40
N GLY A 420 -10.09 1.74 8.13
CA GLY A 420 -10.70 0.41 7.94
C GLY A 420 -9.89 -0.75 8.52
N GLN A 421 -8.73 -0.49 9.14
CA GLN A 421 -7.87 -1.54 9.70
C GLN A 421 -8.06 -1.66 11.22
N SER A 422 -8.41 -2.85 11.68
CA SER A 422 -8.57 -3.16 13.11
C SER A 422 -7.31 -2.80 13.92
N ALA A 423 -7.44 -1.94 14.93
CA ALA A 423 -6.33 -1.46 15.74
C ALA A 423 -5.98 -2.44 16.87
N TYR A 424 -5.25 -3.51 16.54
CA TYR A 424 -4.77 -4.50 17.51
C TYR A 424 -3.39 -5.05 17.15
N ALA A 425 -2.67 -5.57 18.15
CA ALA A 425 -1.38 -6.22 17.99
C ALA A 425 -1.16 -7.25 19.10
N THR A 426 -0.26 -8.20 18.88
CA THR A 426 0.08 -9.24 19.87
C THR A 426 1.58 -9.38 20.03
N ASN A 427 1.99 -9.79 21.24
CA ASN A 427 3.26 -10.47 21.44
C ASN A 427 3.02 -11.81 22.14
N ALA A 428 4.09 -12.51 22.50
CA ALA A 428 4.00 -13.84 23.12
C ALA A 428 3.27 -13.87 24.47
N ARG A 429 3.05 -12.72 25.13
CA ARG A 429 2.49 -12.62 26.48
C ARG A 429 1.13 -11.96 26.52
N HIS A 430 0.96 -10.91 25.72
CA HIS A 430 -0.17 -9.98 25.82
C HIS A 430 -0.75 -9.65 24.45
N ARG A 431 -2.04 -9.36 24.44
CA ARG A 431 -2.84 -8.85 23.33
C ARG A 431 -3.18 -7.40 23.64
N TYR A 432 -3.03 -6.54 22.63
CA TYR A 432 -3.27 -5.10 22.76
C TYR A 432 -4.29 -4.65 21.73
N TRP A 433 -5.16 -3.72 22.12
CA TRP A 433 -6.13 -3.13 21.21
C TRP A 433 -6.46 -1.68 21.60
N ALA A 434 -6.76 -0.86 20.59
CA ALA A 434 -7.26 0.48 20.81
C ALA A 434 -8.78 0.53 20.61
N VAL A 435 -9.50 1.12 21.55
CA VAL A 435 -10.95 1.37 21.43
C VAL A 435 -11.36 2.55 22.29
N GLY A 436 -12.21 3.43 21.74
CA GLY A 436 -12.86 4.51 22.51
C GLY A 436 -11.86 5.46 23.18
N GLY A 437 -10.73 5.73 22.53
CA GLY A 437 -9.68 6.60 23.06
C GLY A 437 -8.81 5.97 24.17
N GLY A 438 -8.89 4.66 24.37
CA GLY A 438 -8.00 3.90 25.26
C GLY A 438 -7.16 2.89 24.50
N LEU A 439 -5.89 2.75 24.89
CA LEU A 439 -5.08 1.57 24.59
C LEU A 439 -5.23 0.58 25.74
N TRP A 440 -5.63 -0.64 25.41
CA TRP A 440 -5.92 -1.71 26.34
C TRP A 440 -4.98 -2.90 26.12
N ARG A 441 -4.77 -3.66 27.19
CA ARG A 441 -4.04 -4.93 27.22
C ARG A 441 -4.88 -5.96 27.95
N ASP A 442 -4.78 -7.23 27.59
CA ASP A 442 -5.35 -8.28 28.44
C ASP A 442 -4.60 -8.42 29.77
N GLY A 443 -5.31 -8.84 30.80
CA GLY A 443 -4.79 -8.98 32.16
C GLY A 443 -5.45 -10.13 32.89
N ALA A 444 -4.84 -10.59 33.97
CA ALA A 444 -5.28 -11.78 34.72
C ALA A 444 -6.70 -11.64 35.28
N TYR A 445 -7.14 -10.42 35.59
CA TYR A 445 -8.44 -10.10 36.17
C TYR A 445 -9.36 -9.33 35.22
N GLY A 446 -8.99 -9.24 33.95
CA GLY A 446 -9.70 -8.49 32.92
C GLY A 446 -8.79 -7.49 32.19
N PRO A 447 -9.35 -6.73 31.22
CA PRO A 447 -8.60 -5.74 30.46
C PRO A 447 -8.01 -4.63 31.32
N GLU A 448 -6.75 -4.29 31.06
CA GLU A 448 -6.01 -3.22 31.72
C GLU A 448 -5.79 -2.07 30.75
N ARG A 449 -6.08 -0.84 31.19
CA ARG A 449 -5.86 0.35 30.37
C ARG A 449 -4.38 0.78 30.46
N VAL A 450 -3.67 0.66 29.34
CA VAL A 450 -2.27 1.08 29.21
C VAL A 450 -2.17 2.61 29.18
N GLY A 451 -3.09 3.28 28.47
CA GLY A 451 -3.14 4.74 28.43
C GLY A 451 -4.19 5.32 27.47
N ALA A 452 -4.15 6.64 27.28
CA ALA A 452 -5.07 7.36 26.41
C ALA A 452 -4.49 7.51 25.00
N VAL A 453 -5.31 7.28 23.98
CA VAL A 453 -4.91 7.40 22.56
C VAL A 453 -5.97 8.14 21.76
N LEU A 454 -5.65 8.51 20.51
CA LEU A 454 -6.63 9.17 19.64
C LEU A 454 -7.62 8.14 19.09
N GLU A 455 -8.87 8.26 19.51
CA GLU A 455 -9.99 7.40 19.09
C GLU A 455 -10.11 7.36 17.56
N GLY A 456 -10.24 6.14 17.02
CA GLY A 456 -10.47 5.92 15.59
C GLY A 456 -9.26 6.17 14.68
N GLN A 457 -8.14 6.65 15.22
CA GLN A 457 -7.00 7.16 14.42
C GLN A 457 -5.65 6.55 14.80
N THR A 458 -5.61 5.71 15.83
CA THR A 458 -4.36 5.19 16.39
C THR A 458 -3.95 3.87 15.74
N ARG A 459 -2.80 3.88 15.05
CA ARG A 459 -2.10 2.67 14.60
C ARG A 459 -1.22 2.13 15.72
N LEU A 460 -1.14 0.80 15.83
CA LEU A 460 -0.51 0.11 16.96
C LEU A 460 0.39 -1.03 16.48
N PHE A 461 1.61 -1.08 17.02
CA PHE A 461 2.58 -2.15 16.78
C PHE A 461 3.21 -2.57 18.11
N VAL A 462 3.49 -3.86 18.28
CA VAL A 462 4.00 -4.41 19.53
C VAL A 462 5.16 -5.36 19.27
N GLY A 463 6.27 -5.10 19.95
CA GLY A 463 7.40 -6.02 20.04
C GLY A 463 7.40 -6.82 21.35
N PRO A 464 8.46 -7.62 21.58
CA PRO A 464 8.58 -8.43 22.79
C PRO A 464 8.72 -7.63 24.09
N ARG A 465 9.27 -6.41 24.03
CA ARG A 465 9.61 -5.59 25.22
C ARG A 465 8.81 -4.30 25.34
N PHE A 466 8.40 -3.74 24.21
CA PHE A 466 7.70 -2.47 24.14
C PHE A 466 6.87 -2.40 22.86
N GLY A 467 5.90 -1.50 22.80
CA GLY A 467 5.16 -1.18 21.59
C GLY A 467 5.35 0.26 21.15
N LEU A 468 4.97 0.51 19.91
CA LEU A 468 4.97 1.82 19.28
C LEU A 468 3.59 2.06 18.69
N GLY A 469 3.03 3.24 18.95
CA GLY A 469 1.78 3.66 18.35
C GLY A 469 1.85 5.09 17.83
N PHE A 470 1.01 5.41 16.86
CA PHE A 470 0.90 6.77 16.36
C PHE A 470 -0.45 7.06 15.72
N HIS A 471 -0.75 8.35 15.57
CA HIS A 471 -1.94 8.84 14.89
C HIS A 471 -1.61 10.05 14.02
N ARG A 472 -2.33 10.19 12.90
CA ARG A 472 -2.22 11.34 11.99
C ARG A 472 -3.59 11.67 11.40
N ALA A 473 -4.30 12.61 12.03
CA ALA A 473 -5.70 12.92 11.72
C ALA A 473 -5.93 14.43 11.67
N GLY A 474 -6.31 14.96 10.51
CA GLY A 474 -6.38 16.40 10.28
C GLY A 474 -5.05 17.11 10.60
N GLY A 475 -5.12 18.15 11.43
CA GLY A 475 -3.96 18.87 11.93
C GLY A 475 -3.17 18.17 13.06
N LEU A 476 -3.66 17.03 13.58
CA LEU A 476 -3.00 16.31 14.67
C LEU A 476 -2.02 15.26 14.13
N ARG A 477 -0.83 15.23 14.72
CA ARG A 477 0.17 14.16 14.54
C ARG A 477 0.83 13.88 15.89
N GLY A 478 0.95 12.61 16.25
CA GLY A 478 1.54 12.20 17.51
C GLY A 478 1.98 10.75 17.46
N ALA A 479 3.07 10.45 18.16
CA ALA A 479 3.60 9.11 18.34
C ALA A 479 3.96 8.88 19.81
N PHE A 480 3.93 7.61 20.20
CA PHE A 480 4.19 7.17 21.56
C PHE A 480 4.83 5.79 21.59
N VAL A 481 5.54 5.50 22.68
CA VAL A 481 5.99 4.15 23.03
C VAL A 481 5.43 3.76 24.39
N PHE A 482 5.30 2.45 24.63
CA PHE A 482 4.85 1.91 25.90
C PHE A 482 5.58 0.61 26.21
N ASP A 483 5.83 0.35 27.49
CA ASP A 483 6.44 -0.88 27.95
C ASP A 483 5.44 -2.05 27.82
N ALA A 484 5.90 -3.22 27.42
CA ALA A 484 5.00 -4.36 27.23
C ALA A 484 4.47 -4.94 28.56
N GLU A 485 5.14 -4.69 29.68
CA GLU A 485 4.76 -5.21 30.99
C GLU A 485 4.21 -4.12 31.91
N ARG A 486 4.65 -2.87 31.76
CA ARG A 486 4.23 -1.75 32.61
C ARG A 486 3.16 -0.88 31.94
N LEU A 487 2.24 -0.38 32.76
CA LEU A 487 1.23 0.59 32.31
C LEU A 487 1.86 1.98 32.11
N GLY A 488 1.27 2.76 31.21
CA GLY A 488 1.69 4.12 30.88
C GLY A 488 2.20 4.25 29.46
N LEU A 489 2.02 5.45 28.90
CA LEU A 489 2.55 5.85 27.60
C LEU A 489 3.65 6.89 27.79
N LYS A 490 4.67 6.80 26.96
CA LYS A 490 5.61 7.89 26.72
C LYS A 490 5.27 8.54 25.40
N ASP A 491 4.54 9.65 25.48
CA ASP A 491 4.09 10.44 24.34
C ASP A 491 5.12 11.52 23.95
N GLY A 492 4.80 12.30 22.92
CA GLY A 492 5.60 13.46 22.51
C GLY A 492 6.83 13.10 21.67
N LEU A 493 6.81 11.95 20.99
CA LEU A 493 7.89 11.53 20.12
C LEU A 493 7.98 12.45 18.89
N SER A 494 9.18 12.98 18.66
CA SER A 494 9.52 13.75 17.47
C SER A 494 9.94 12.84 16.33
N LEU A 495 8.96 12.28 15.61
CA LEU A 495 9.24 11.51 14.39
C LEU A 495 9.45 12.45 13.19
N PRO A 496 10.32 12.09 12.22
CA PRO A 496 10.41 12.78 10.94
C PRO A 496 9.18 12.45 10.10
N TRP A 497 8.09 13.17 10.36
CA TRP A 497 6.79 12.88 9.75
C TRP A 497 6.77 13.12 8.24
N PRO A 498 6.28 12.15 7.46
CA PRO A 498 5.89 12.37 6.07
C PRO A 498 4.85 13.50 5.95
N THR A 499 4.94 14.27 4.87
CA THR A 499 4.07 15.43 4.60
C THR A 499 2.90 15.08 3.68
N GLY A 500 3.10 14.15 2.76
CA GLY A 500 2.12 13.57 1.82
C GLY A 500 1.17 12.55 2.46
N LYS A 501 0.48 11.77 1.63
CA LYS A 501 -0.50 10.76 2.07
C LYS A 501 0.23 9.49 2.51
N LEU A 502 -0.06 8.99 3.71
CA LEU A 502 0.43 7.67 4.14
C LEU A 502 -0.43 6.59 3.49
N VAL A 503 0.19 5.60 2.85
CA VAL A 503 -0.50 4.53 2.12
C VAL A 503 -0.15 3.12 2.59
N ASP A 504 1.00 2.95 3.25
CA ASP A 504 1.32 1.71 3.95
C ASP A 504 2.25 2.00 5.14
N VAL A 505 2.20 1.11 6.13
CA VAL A 505 2.99 1.19 7.36
C VAL A 505 3.32 -0.23 7.81
N ASP A 506 4.55 -0.42 8.28
CA ASP A 506 4.94 -1.63 9.01
C ASP A 506 5.91 -1.28 10.14
N CYS A 507 6.03 -2.17 11.12
CA CYS A 507 7.01 -1.99 12.17
C CYS A 507 7.54 -3.33 12.68
N VAL A 508 8.86 -3.46 12.73
CA VAL A 508 9.54 -4.65 13.25
C VAL A 508 10.41 -4.30 14.44
N PHE A 509 10.48 -5.21 15.40
CA PHE A 509 11.13 -4.97 16.69
C PHE A 509 12.22 -6.01 16.92
N ASP A 510 13.35 -5.56 17.45
CA ASP A 510 14.24 -6.45 18.20
C ASP A 510 15.04 -5.68 19.24
N GLY A 511 15.35 -6.34 20.35
CA GLY A 511 16.09 -5.74 21.46
C GLY A 511 15.47 -4.41 21.94
N PRO A 512 16.24 -3.31 21.97
CA PRO A 512 15.76 -1.99 22.40
C PRO A 512 15.16 -1.13 21.27
N SER A 513 15.02 -1.67 20.06
CA SER A 513 14.77 -0.87 18.85
C SER A 513 13.49 -1.30 18.11
N ALA A 514 12.77 -0.32 17.60
CA ALA A 514 11.66 -0.46 16.67
C ALA A 514 12.05 0.19 15.33
N TRP A 515 11.94 -0.57 14.26
CA TRP A 515 12.16 -0.12 12.90
C TRP A 515 10.80 0.18 12.28
N LEU A 516 10.42 1.46 12.24
CA LEU A 516 9.16 1.93 11.70
C LEU A 516 9.32 2.27 10.21
N PHE A 517 8.52 1.63 9.37
CA PHE A 517 8.45 1.89 7.95
C PHE A 517 7.18 2.66 7.62
N LEU A 518 7.33 3.74 6.86
CA LEU A 518 6.20 4.56 6.38
C LEU A 518 6.31 4.68 4.86
N VAL A 519 5.23 4.37 4.16
CA VAL A 519 5.13 4.61 2.71
C VAL A 519 4.26 5.83 2.49
N GLU A 520 4.87 6.84 1.89
CA GLU A 520 4.28 8.13 1.59
C GLU A 520 4.08 8.27 0.08
N GLU A 521 2.93 8.81 -0.31
CA GLU A 521 2.70 9.32 -1.66
C GLU A 521 2.71 10.85 -1.58
N ALA A 522 3.69 11.47 -2.23
CA ALA A 522 3.93 12.90 -2.21
C ALA A 522 4.38 13.38 -3.60
N SER A 523 3.73 14.42 -4.12
CA SER A 523 4.04 15.02 -5.42
C SER A 523 4.15 13.98 -6.55
N GLY A 524 3.22 13.03 -6.59
CA GLY A 524 3.17 11.97 -7.61
C GLY A 524 4.23 10.86 -7.48
N ARG A 525 5.04 10.87 -6.41
CA ARG A 525 6.09 9.88 -6.12
C ARG A 525 5.78 9.10 -4.85
N THR A 526 6.33 7.89 -4.79
CA THR A 526 6.27 7.04 -3.59
C THR A 526 7.59 7.05 -2.87
N LEU A 527 7.57 7.51 -1.62
CA LEU A 527 8.73 7.57 -0.75
C LEU A 527 8.60 6.54 0.36
N HIS A 528 9.64 5.74 0.54
CA HIS A 528 9.77 4.79 1.62
C HIS A 528 10.65 5.39 2.69
N HIS A 529 10.10 5.55 3.90
CA HIS A 529 10.79 6.03 5.07
C HIS A 529 11.10 4.85 5.99
N CYS A 530 12.27 4.87 6.61
CA CYS A 530 12.63 4.01 7.72
C CYS A 530 13.09 4.87 8.89
N VAL A 531 12.48 4.68 10.06
CA VAL A 531 12.80 5.41 11.30
C VAL A 531 13.09 4.40 12.39
N VAL A 532 14.28 4.49 12.99
CA VAL A 532 14.65 3.63 14.11
C VAL A 532 14.35 4.36 15.41
N VAL A 533 13.43 3.83 16.19
CA VAL A 533 12.94 4.40 17.45
C VAL A 533 13.36 3.49 18.60
N GLY A 534 14.02 4.05 19.61
CA GLY A 534 14.35 3.31 20.82
C GLY A 534 13.13 3.06 21.71
N HIS A 535 13.21 2.10 22.63
CA HIS A 535 12.18 1.87 23.66
C HIS A 535 11.96 3.09 24.57
N ASP A 536 12.90 4.03 24.60
CA ASP A 536 12.82 5.31 25.28
C ASP A 536 12.15 6.40 24.41
N GLY A 537 11.69 6.07 23.21
CA GLY A 537 11.06 6.99 22.26
C GLY A 537 12.03 7.89 21.49
N ALA A 538 13.35 7.77 21.71
CA ALA A 538 14.31 8.58 20.98
C ALA A 538 14.53 8.03 19.56
N VAL A 539 14.51 8.91 18.56
CA VAL A 539 14.87 8.55 17.17
C VAL A 539 16.39 8.38 17.09
N ARG A 540 16.84 7.20 16.67
CA ARG A 540 18.25 6.82 16.55
C ARG A 540 18.82 7.07 15.16
N ALA A 541 18.00 6.88 14.13
CA ALA A 541 18.31 7.18 12.75
C ALA A 541 17.03 7.24 11.90
N SER A 542 17.16 7.83 10.72
CA SER A 542 16.14 7.78 9.69
C SER A 542 16.76 7.72 8.30
N ALA A 543 16.07 7.08 7.35
CA ALA A 543 16.40 7.08 5.94
C ALA A 543 15.15 7.24 5.09
N VAL A 544 15.31 7.79 3.89
CA VAL A 544 14.26 7.93 2.89
C VAL A 544 14.81 7.46 1.55
N ALA A 545 14.02 6.69 0.81
CA ALA A 545 14.32 6.21 -0.53
C ALA A 545 13.07 6.31 -1.42
N GLU A 546 13.26 6.42 -2.72
CA GLU A 546 12.16 6.36 -3.68
C GLU A 546 11.83 4.89 -4.00
N ALA A 547 10.54 4.56 -4.14
CA ALA A 547 10.14 3.21 -4.50
C ALA A 547 10.76 2.79 -5.83
N GLY A 548 11.41 1.62 -5.86
CA GLY A 548 12.04 1.08 -7.06
C GLY A 548 13.40 1.69 -7.42
N ASP A 549 14.02 2.48 -6.54
CA ASP A 549 15.37 3.04 -6.76
C ASP A 549 16.51 1.99 -6.76
N GLY A 550 16.18 0.73 -6.44
CA GLY A 550 17.11 -0.39 -6.36
C GLY A 550 17.86 -0.51 -5.03
N SER A 551 17.63 0.40 -4.09
CA SER A 551 18.16 0.31 -2.73
C SER A 551 17.42 -0.73 -1.90
N TRP A 552 17.97 -1.06 -0.73
CA TRP A 552 17.31 -1.92 0.24
C TRP A 552 15.97 -1.34 0.74
N LEU A 553 15.81 0.00 0.75
CA LEU A 553 14.63 0.69 1.24
C LEU A 553 13.61 0.94 0.11
N GLY A 554 14.03 0.95 -1.15
CA GLY A 554 13.15 1.14 -2.31
C GLY A 554 12.19 -0.02 -2.59
N SER A 555 12.36 -1.18 -1.96
CA SER A 555 11.42 -2.31 -2.04
C SER A 555 10.34 -2.24 -0.96
N ALA A 556 9.33 -3.13 -1.03
CA ALA A 556 8.17 -3.12 -0.12
C ALA A 556 8.57 -2.97 1.36
N PRO A 557 7.80 -2.21 2.16
CA PRO A 557 8.13 -1.96 3.58
C PRO A 557 8.01 -3.22 4.44
N ARG A 558 7.18 -4.18 4.02
CA ARG A 558 6.84 -5.38 4.78
C ARG A 558 7.87 -6.50 4.60
N GLY A 559 7.90 -7.42 5.56
CA GLY A 559 8.67 -8.65 5.46
C GLY A 559 10.15 -8.51 5.83
N ARG A 560 10.53 -7.42 6.50
CA ARG A 560 11.87 -7.22 7.04
C ARG A 560 12.04 -7.96 8.36
N CYS A 561 13.28 -8.23 8.76
CA CYS A 561 13.58 -8.83 10.06
C CYS A 561 14.61 -8.00 10.82
N ALA A 562 14.22 -7.47 11.97
CA ALA A 562 15.17 -6.89 12.93
C ALA A 562 15.93 -8.02 13.67
N ALA A 563 17.22 -7.81 13.92
CA ALA A 563 18.12 -8.72 14.62
C ALA A 563 19.23 -7.92 15.31
N GLY A 564 19.05 -7.63 16.60
CA GLY A 564 19.85 -6.69 17.37
C GLY A 564 19.77 -5.28 16.74
N ASP A 565 20.93 -4.72 16.44
CA ASP A 565 21.07 -3.42 15.77
C ASP A 565 21.10 -3.53 14.23
N ALA A 566 20.82 -4.72 13.70
CA ALA A 566 20.77 -4.98 12.27
C ALA A 566 19.34 -5.24 11.77
N LEU A 567 19.14 -4.97 10.49
CA LEU A 567 17.91 -5.25 9.76
C LEU A 567 18.26 -6.09 8.52
N PHE A 568 17.59 -7.23 8.37
CA PHE A 568 17.67 -8.05 7.18
C PHE A 568 16.53 -7.71 6.22
N CYS A 569 16.91 -7.55 4.96
CA CYS A 569 16.07 -7.09 3.87
C CYS A 569 16.13 -8.09 2.72
N ALA A 570 15.01 -8.64 2.29
CA ALA A 570 14.94 -9.44 1.07
C ALA A 570 14.82 -8.53 -0.15
N THR A 571 15.61 -8.83 -1.18
CA THR A 571 15.58 -8.15 -2.48
C THR A 571 15.56 -9.18 -3.60
N ASP A 572 15.25 -8.74 -4.82
CA ASP A 572 15.26 -9.65 -5.97
C ASP A 572 16.67 -10.14 -6.33
N THR A 573 17.71 -9.56 -5.74
CA THR A 573 19.13 -9.91 -5.94
C THR A 573 19.75 -10.65 -4.74
N GLY A 574 18.98 -10.96 -3.69
CA GLY A 574 19.47 -11.67 -2.52
C GLY A 574 19.03 -11.04 -1.20
N LEU A 575 19.86 -11.13 -0.17
CA LEU A 575 19.62 -10.48 1.12
C LEU A 575 20.57 -9.31 1.33
N THR A 576 20.07 -8.24 1.92
CA THR A 576 20.88 -7.11 2.38
C THR A 576 20.77 -6.99 3.90
N ARG A 577 21.92 -6.84 4.57
CA ARG A 577 22.00 -6.49 5.99
C ARG A 577 22.28 -5.00 6.12
N VAL A 578 21.41 -4.32 6.85
CA VAL A 578 21.48 -2.89 7.13
C VAL A 578 21.81 -2.72 8.61
N GLU A 579 22.67 -1.78 8.95
CA GLU A 579 23.03 -1.46 10.34
C GLU A 579 22.90 0.02 10.63
N LEU A 580 22.68 0.32 11.91
CA LEU A 580 22.82 1.66 12.45
C LEU A 580 24.31 1.99 12.65
N ARG A 581 24.86 2.91 11.86
CA ARG A 581 26.23 3.42 12.01
C ARG A 581 26.23 4.93 12.09
N GLN A 582 26.74 5.48 13.20
CA GLN A 582 26.87 6.93 13.40
C GLN A 582 25.57 7.73 13.13
N GLY A 583 24.41 7.19 13.51
CA GLY A 583 23.10 7.83 13.28
C GLY A 583 22.55 7.70 11.85
N ARG A 584 23.18 6.87 11.00
CA ARG A 584 22.74 6.58 9.63
C ARG A 584 22.43 5.10 9.47
N LEU A 585 21.56 4.80 8.50
CA LEU A 585 21.22 3.43 8.11
C LEU A 585 22.01 3.07 6.86
N GLU A 586 22.90 2.11 6.97
CA GLU A 586 23.82 1.73 5.89
C GLU A 586 23.68 0.25 5.55
N ALA A 587 23.64 -0.07 4.26
CA ALA A 587 23.79 -1.44 3.79
C ALA A 587 25.26 -1.86 3.97
N VAL A 588 25.51 -2.77 4.92
CA VAL A 588 26.87 -3.14 5.34
C VAL A 588 27.33 -4.47 4.74
N ARG A 589 26.39 -5.30 4.31
CA ARG A 589 26.68 -6.62 3.72
C ARG A 589 25.53 -7.06 2.82
N GLU A 590 25.90 -7.67 1.70
CA GLU A 590 24.97 -8.32 0.77
C GLU A 590 25.27 -9.82 0.71
N PHE A 591 24.22 -10.62 0.51
CA PHE A 591 24.29 -12.07 0.37
C PHE A 591 23.65 -12.46 -0.98
N PRO A 592 24.37 -12.29 -2.11
CA PRO A 592 23.84 -12.62 -3.43
C PRO A 592 23.55 -14.13 -3.59
N ASP A 593 24.26 -14.98 -2.85
CA ASP A 593 24.00 -16.43 -2.80
C ASP A 593 22.59 -16.77 -2.29
N ALA A 594 21.91 -15.85 -1.59
CA ALA A 594 20.53 -16.03 -1.14
C ALA A 594 19.49 -15.80 -2.25
N GLU A 595 19.86 -15.19 -3.38
CA GLU A 595 18.97 -14.82 -4.49
C GLU A 595 17.98 -15.91 -4.97
N PRO A 596 18.32 -17.23 -5.04
CA PRO A 596 17.36 -18.24 -5.46
C PRO A 596 16.26 -18.50 -4.44
N PHE A 597 16.49 -18.12 -3.19
CA PHE A 597 15.67 -18.49 -2.05
C PHE A 597 14.86 -17.32 -1.50
N VAL A 598 15.13 -16.09 -1.96
CA VAL A 598 14.46 -14.87 -1.52
C VAL A 598 14.10 -13.97 -2.70
N ASP A 599 13.05 -13.18 -2.50
CA ASP A 599 12.69 -12.04 -3.33
C ASP A 599 12.12 -10.92 -2.47
N ALA A 600 11.89 -9.74 -3.05
CA ALA A 600 11.37 -8.57 -2.33
C ALA A 600 9.93 -8.74 -1.78
N GLY A 601 9.24 -9.84 -2.10
CA GLY A 601 7.90 -10.19 -1.62
C GLY A 601 7.89 -11.26 -0.52
N CYS A 602 9.06 -11.77 -0.12
CA CYS A 602 9.23 -12.67 1.02
C CYS A 602 9.14 -11.93 2.35
N SER A 603 8.72 -12.64 3.40
CA SER A 603 8.84 -12.17 4.79
C SER A 603 9.93 -12.92 5.55
N LEU A 604 10.72 -12.19 6.33
CA LEU A 604 11.87 -12.71 7.04
C LEU A 604 11.62 -12.79 8.55
N PHE A 605 12.05 -13.88 9.17
CA PHE A 605 11.97 -14.07 10.63
C PHE A 605 13.23 -14.75 11.17
N LEU A 606 13.85 -14.19 12.21
CA LEU A 606 14.98 -14.82 12.87
C LEU A 606 14.49 -15.91 13.84
N VAL A 607 14.75 -17.16 13.49
CA VAL A 607 14.34 -18.34 14.28
C VAL A 607 15.56 -19.07 14.83
N ARG A 608 15.36 -19.98 15.78
CA ARG A 608 16.47 -20.73 16.40
C ARG A 608 17.35 -21.47 15.38
N GLN A 609 16.77 -21.91 14.26
CA GLN A 609 17.47 -22.67 13.23
C GLN A 609 18.20 -21.80 12.19
N GLY A 610 17.98 -20.48 12.15
CA GLY A 610 18.51 -19.57 11.12
C GLY A 610 17.53 -18.47 10.74
N LEU A 611 17.67 -17.92 9.54
CA LEU A 611 16.75 -16.91 9.01
C LEU A 611 15.63 -17.62 8.21
N ALA A 612 14.41 -17.63 8.72
CA ALA A 612 13.26 -18.16 8.00
C ALA A 612 12.79 -17.15 6.95
N VAL A 613 12.57 -17.66 5.74
CA VAL A 613 12.02 -16.97 4.58
C VAL A 613 10.64 -17.55 4.32
N VAL A 614 9.63 -16.72 4.43
CA VAL A 614 8.23 -17.07 4.20
C VAL A 614 7.85 -16.56 2.82
N GLY A 615 7.71 -17.49 1.88
CA GLY A 615 7.26 -17.23 0.51
C GLY A 615 5.74 -17.32 0.38
N ARG A 616 5.26 -17.47 -0.87
CA ARG A 616 3.82 -17.65 -1.15
C ARG A 616 3.29 -18.99 -0.67
N GLN A 617 4.05 -20.07 -0.88
CA GLN A 617 3.59 -21.45 -0.67
C GLN A 617 4.53 -22.28 0.20
N ASP A 618 5.71 -21.77 0.50
CA ASP A 618 6.73 -22.48 1.24
C ASP A 618 7.38 -21.59 2.30
N ILE A 619 7.98 -22.27 3.27
CA ILE A 619 8.84 -21.67 4.29
C ILE A 619 10.19 -22.37 4.18
N THR A 620 11.23 -21.57 4.02
CA THR A 620 12.61 -22.05 3.88
C THR A 620 13.50 -21.38 4.92
N VAL A 621 14.32 -22.15 5.63
CA VAL A 621 15.28 -21.64 6.61
C VAL A 621 16.65 -21.53 5.95
N LEU A 622 17.23 -20.34 6.00
CA LEU A 622 18.57 -20.06 5.53
C LEU A 622 19.57 -20.09 6.69
N ARG A 623 20.66 -20.82 6.49
CA ARG A 623 21.88 -20.74 7.30
C ARG A 623 22.98 -20.16 6.44
N MET A 624 23.57 -19.08 6.92
CA MET A 624 24.69 -18.40 6.27
C MET A 624 25.94 -18.78 7.05
N ASN A 625 26.84 -19.53 6.43
CA ASN A 625 28.10 -19.95 7.03
C ASN A 625 29.18 -18.89 6.89
#